data_AF-A0A7X3QMG2-F1
#
_entry.id   AF-A0A7X3QMG2-F1
#
_cell.length_a   1.000
_cell.length_b   1.000
_cell.length_c   1.000
_cell.angle_alpha   90.00
_cell.angle_beta   90.00
_cell.angle_gamma   90.00
#
_symmetry.space_group_name_H-M   'P 1'
#
loop_
_entity.id
_entity.type
_entity.pdbx_description
1 polymer ?
#
loop_
_entity_poly.entity_id
_entity_poly.type
_entity_poly.pdbx_seq_one_letter_code
_entity_poly.pdbx_strand_id
1 'polypeptide(L)'
;MVGENTTISREDLAVEKNNEGVSRFKAGDLAGAARAFQEALQFDPSLDEARENRDMAIKRLGRDPVDDDDELVRTRREEDFAIDTGGDTLERLVQYALYALAAVIGIALMVGIYAILGPVGIVLLIVGCLFVWAIKWSWLFFLK
;
A
#
# COMPACT_ATOMS: atom_id res chain seq x y z
N MET A 1 -40.53 8.01 -28.53
CA MET A 1 -39.64 6.84 -28.51
C MET A 1 -38.32 7.34 -27.96
N VAL A 2 -38.01 6.97 -26.72
CA VAL A 2 -36.81 7.42 -26.01
C VAL A 2 -35.62 6.70 -26.63
N GLY A 3 -34.79 7.43 -27.36
CA GLY A 3 -33.47 6.95 -27.77
C GLY A 3 -32.51 7.20 -26.63
N GLU A 4 -32.40 6.27 -25.69
CA GLU A 4 -31.29 6.26 -24.74
C GLU A 4 -30.01 5.98 -25.53
N ASN A 5 -29.24 7.03 -25.77
CA ASN A 5 -27.86 6.95 -26.21
C ASN A 5 -27.05 6.42 -25.03
N THR A 6 -27.07 5.10 -24.82
CA THR A 6 -26.27 4.40 -23.81
C THR A 6 -24.81 4.65 -24.12
N THR A 7 -24.26 5.71 -23.53
CA THR A 7 -22.83 6.00 -23.62
C THR A 7 -22.19 5.03 -22.65
N ILE A 8 -21.91 3.80 -23.09
CA ILE A 8 -21.30 2.76 -22.26
C ILE A 8 -20.03 3.39 -21.66
N SER A 9 -20.05 3.64 -20.36
CA SER A 9 -18.89 4.20 -19.69
C SER A 9 -17.78 3.13 -19.67
N ARG A 10 -16.52 3.53 -19.51
CA ARG A 10 -15.44 2.55 -19.35
C ARG A 10 -15.68 1.63 -18.14
N GLU A 11 -16.30 2.15 -17.10
CA GLU A 11 -16.67 1.40 -15.89
C GLU A 11 -17.76 0.37 -16.22
N ASP A 12 -18.77 0.72 -17.02
CA ASP A 12 -19.82 -0.22 -17.44
C ASP A 12 -19.24 -1.36 -18.30
N LEU A 13 -18.29 -1.03 -19.18
CA LEU A 13 -17.60 -2.02 -20.01
C LEU A 13 -16.70 -2.94 -19.17
N ALA A 14 -16.10 -2.41 -18.09
CA ALA A 14 -15.35 -3.21 -17.12
C ALA A 14 -16.26 -4.22 -16.42
N VAL A 15 -17.44 -3.78 -15.95
CA VAL A 15 -18.43 -4.65 -15.30
C VAL A 15 -18.98 -5.71 -16.26
N GLU A 16 -19.25 -5.35 -17.51
CA GLU A 16 -19.67 -6.31 -18.55
C GLU A 16 -18.63 -7.41 -18.75
N LYS A 17 -17.35 -7.03 -18.87
CA LYS A 17 -16.24 -7.98 -19.01
C LYS A 17 -16.01 -8.84 -17.77
N ASN A 18 -16.21 -8.29 -16.58
CA ASN A 18 -16.20 -9.07 -15.34
C ASN A 18 -17.32 -10.14 -15.36
N ASN A 19 -18.53 -9.77 -15.76
CA ASN A 19 -19.65 -10.71 -15.86
C ASN A 19 -19.41 -11.79 -16.92
N GLU A 20 -18.81 -11.44 -18.06
CA GLU A 20 -18.36 -12.40 -19.07
C GLU A 20 -17.36 -13.42 -18.48
N GLY A 21 -16.37 -12.93 -17.73
CA GLY A 21 -15.39 -13.77 -17.05
C GLY A 21 -16.02 -14.71 -16.03
N VAL A 22 -16.99 -14.25 -15.25
CA VAL A 22 -17.75 -15.08 -14.29
C VAL A 22 -18.51 -16.19 -15.02
N SER A 23 -19.13 -15.88 -16.15
CA SER A 23 -19.85 -16.87 -16.97
C SER A 23 -18.91 -17.97 -17.47
N ARG A 24 -17.74 -17.59 -18.00
CA ARG A 24 -16.70 -18.52 -18.48
C ARG A 24 -16.10 -19.34 -17.34
N PHE A 25 -15.88 -18.73 -16.18
CA PHE A 25 -15.38 -19.42 -14.99
C PHE A 25 -16.35 -20.52 -14.53
N LYS A 26 -17.66 -20.24 -14.56
CA LYS A 26 -18.70 -21.23 -14.27
C LYS A 26 -18.81 -22.32 -15.35
N ALA A 27 -18.51 -21.98 -16.61
CA ALA A 27 -18.47 -22.94 -17.72
C ALA A 27 -17.21 -23.83 -17.70
N GLY A 28 -16.23 -23.55 -16.83
CA GLY A 28 -14.96 -24.28 -16.76
C GLY A 28 -13.89 -23.80 -17.73
N ASP A 29 -14.17 -22.77 -18.54
CA ASP A 29 -13.18 -22.09 -19.38
C ASP A 29 -12.36 -21.12 -18.52
N LEU A 30 -11.45 -21.66 -17.71
CA LEU A 30 -10.65 -20.91 -16.75
C LEU A 30 -9.69 -19.92 -17.45
N ALA A 31 -9.16 -20.29 -18.62
CA ALA A 31 -8.27 -19.44 -19.41
C ALA A 31 -9.04 -18.26 -20.04
N GLY A 32 -10.20 -18.53 -20.65
CA GLY A 32 -11.06 -17.47 -21.18
C GLY A 32 -11.65 -16.58 -20.08
N ALA A 33 -11.95 -17.14 -18.91
CA ALA A 33 -12.35 -16.35 -17.75
C ALA A 33 -11.24 -15.38 -17.30
N ALA A 34 -10.01 -15.87 -17.16
CA ALA A 34 -8.87 -15.04 -16.79
C ALA A 34 -8.62 -13.89 -17.78
N ARG A 35 -8.78 -14.13 -19.09
CA ARG A 35 -8.68 -13.08 -20.12
C ARG A 35 -9.79 -12.04 -19.98
N ALA A 36 -11.04 -12.47 -19.82
CA ALA A 36 -12.17 -11.55 -19.66
C ALA A 36 -12.03 -10.67 -18.40
N PHE A 37 -11.53 -11.22 -17.29
CA PHE A 37 -11.22 -10.42 -16.11
C PHE A 37 -10.04 -9.46 -16.32
N GLN A 38 -9.04 -9.83 -17.12
CA GLN A 38 -7.95 -8.93 -17.48
C GLN A 38 -8.43 -7.78 -18.36
N GLU A 39 -9.33 -8.05 -19.32
CA GLU A 39 -9.98 -7.01 -20.12
C GLU A 39 -10.79 -6.05 -19.24
N ALA A 40 -11.50 -6.56 -18.23
CA ALA A 40 -12.22 -5.72 -17.26
C ALA A 40 -11.27 -4.75 -16.53
N LEU A 41 -10.11 -5.24 -16.08
CA LEU A 41 -9.09 -4.42 -15.41
C LEU A 41 -8.38 -3.42 -16.33
N GLN A 42 -8.37 -3.65 -17.65
CA GLN A 42 -7.87 -2.65 -18.60
C GLN A 42 -8.83 -1.45 -18.74
N PHE A 43 -10.14 -1.68 -18.56
CA PHE A 43 -11.14 -0.63 -18.59
C PHE A 43 -11.26 0.10 -17.25
N ASP A 44 -11.22 -0.64 -16.15
CA ASP A 44 -11.17 -0.10 -14.78
C ASP A 44 -10.15 -0.86 -13.92
N PRO A 45 -8.94 -0.30 -13.73
CA PRO A 45 -7.92 -0.90 -12.87
C PRO A 45 -8.33 -0.98 -11.39
N SER A 46 -9.31 -0.18 -10.96
CA SER A 46 -9.79 -0.12 -9.58
C SER A 46 -10.90 -1.13 -9.27
N LEU A 47 -11.33 -1.91 -10.26
CA LEU A 47 -12.36 -2.94 -10.09
C LEU A 47 -11.81 -4.15 -9.32
N ASP A 48 -11.85 -4.08 -7.99
CA ASP A 48 -11.35 -5.11 -7.08
C ASP A 48 -11.98 -6.49 -7.35
N GLU A 49 -13.28 -6.54 -7.67
CA GLU A 49 -13.99 -7.78 -7.98
C GLU A 49 -13.38 -8.53 -9.18
N ALA A 50 -13.01 -7.82 -10.25
CA ALA A 50 -12.39 -8.43 -11.43
C ALA A 50 -10.99 -8.98 -11.10
N ARG A 51 -10.26 -8.30 -10.21
CA ARG A 51 -8.94 -8.74 -9.73
C ARG A 51 -9.04 -10.02 -8.93
N GLU A 52 -9.95 -10.06 -7.95
CA GLU A 52 -10.19 -11.26 -7.13
C GLU A 52 -10.65 -12.44 -7.98
N ASN A 53 -11.56 -12.21 -8.92
CA ASN A 53 -12.07 -13.24 -9.81
C ASN A 53 -10.99 -13.77 -10.77
N ARG A 54 -10.11 -12.89 -11.29
CA ARG A 54 -8.94 -13.28 -12.10
C ARG A 54 -7.99 -14.17 -11.31
N ASP A 55 -7.71 -13.81 -10.06
CA ASP A 55 -6.85 -14.59 -9.19
C ASP A 55 -7.42 -15.96 -8.88
N MET A 56 -8.73 -16.04 -8.67
CA MET A 56 -9.42 -17.30 -8.48
C MET A 56 -9.37 -18.18 -9.74
N ALA A 57 -9.62 -17.59 -10.92
CA ALA A 57 -9.51 -18.26 -12.22
C ALA A 57 -8.11 -18.85 -12.42
N ILE A 58 -7.06 -18.06 -12.16
CA ILE A 58 -5.68 -18.50 -12.37
C ILE A 58 -5.22 -19.50 -11.31
N LYS A 59 -5.60 -19.35 -10.03
CA LYS A 59 -5.32 -20.36 -9.00
C LYS A 59 -5.95 -21.71 -9.33
N ARG A 60 -7.12 -21.70 -9.97
CA ARG A 60 -7.79 -22.93 -10.40
C ARG A 60 -7.15 -23.50 -11.66
N LEU A 61 -6.73 -22.64 -12.60
CA LEU A 61 -5.97 -23.03 -13.78
C LEU A 61 -4.65 -23.70 -13.38
N GLY A 62 -3.88 -23.15 -12.45
CA GLY A 62 -2.64 -23.76 -11.96
C GLY A 62 -2.82 -25.05 -11.14
N ARG A 63 -4.06 -25.46 -10.83
CA ARG A 63 -4.37 -26.75 -10.18
C ARG A 63 -4.83 -27.82 -11.18
N ASP A 64 -5.29 -27.43 -12.36
CA ASP A 64 -5.62 -28.36 -13.44
C ASP A 64 -4.45 -28.39 -14.43
N PRO A 65 -3.85 -29.56 -14.71
CA PRO A 65 -2.83 -29.68 -15.74
C PRO A 65 -3.51 -29.63 -17.12
N VAL A 66 -3.87 -28.43 -17.56
CA VAL A 66 -4.29 -28.15 -18.93
C VAL A 66 -3.20 -27.31 -19.56
N ASP A 67 -2.72 -27.75 -20.73
CA ASP A 67 -1.61 -27.21 -21.51
C ASP A 67 -1.29 -25.74 -21.18
N ASP A 68 -0.13 -25.54 -20.55
CA ASP A 68 0.38 -24.25 -20.09
C ASP A 68 0.22 -23.14 -21.15
N ASP A 69 -0.79 -22.28 -20.99
CA ASP A 69 -0.86 -20.96 -21.65
C ASP A 69 0.21 -20.08 -20.96
N ASP A 70 1.47 -20.37 -21.30
CA ASP A 70 2.73 -19.92 -20.70
C ASP A 70 2.89 -18.38 -20.70
N GLU A 71 2.11 -17.68 -21.53
CA GLU A 71 2.08 -16.23 -21.68
C GLU A 71 1.28 -15.52 -20.57
N LEU A 72 0.15 -16.09 -20.13
CA LEU A 72 -0.69 -15.49 -19.09
C LEU A 72 -0.01 -15.57 -17.72
N VAL A 73 0.65 -16.70 -17.43
CA VAL A 73 1.40 -16.91 -16.19
C VAL A 73 2.66 -16.04 -16.16
N ARG A 74 3.37 -15.89 -17.29
CA ARG A 74 4.51 -14.97 -17.41
C ARG A 74 4.10 -13.52 -17.18
N THR A 75 3.06 -13.05 -17.89
CA THR A 75 2.58 -11.67 -17.77
C THR A 75 2.14 -11.37 -16.33
N ARG A 76 1.41 -12.28 -15.66
CA ARG A 76 1.10 -12.13 -14.24
C ARG A 76 2.36 -12.05 -13.38
N ARG A 77 3.33 -12.95 -13.58
CA ARG A 77 4.58 -12.95 -12.81
C ARG A 77 5.30 -11.61 -12.95
N GLU A 78 5.27 -11.00 -14.13
CA GLU A 78 5.84 -9.69 -14.39
C GLU A 78 5.03 -8.54 -13.77
N GLU A 79 3.69 -8.59 -13.87
CA GLU A 79 2.77 -7.63 -13.24
C GLU A 79 2.88 -7.64 -11.70
N ASP A 80 2.79 -8.81 -11.07
CA ASP A 80 2.90 -8.98 -9.61
C ASP A 80 4.27 -8.50 -9.11
N PHE A 81 5.34 -8.82 -9.83
CA PHE A 81 6.69 -8.35 -9.50
C PHE A 81 6.81 -6.83 -9.64
N ALA A 82 6.26 -6.23 -10.70
CA ALA A 82 6.32 -4.79 -10.91
C ALA A 82 5.54 -4.01 -9.82
N ILE A 83 4.39 -4.53 -9.38
CA ILE A 83 3.57 -3.93 -8.32
C ILE A 83 4.28 -4.02 -6.96
N ASP A 84 4.83 -5.19 -6.62
CA ASP A 84 5.56 -5.43 -5.37
C ASP A 84 6.81 -4.55 -5.25
N THR A 85 7.60 -4.47 -6.33
CA THR A 85 8.83 -3.65 -6.30
C THR A 85 8.54 -2.14 -6.26
N GLY A 86 7.49 -1.67 -6.93
CA GLY A 86 7.14 -0.25 -7.03
C GLY A 86 6.53 0.33 -5.74
N GLY A 87 5.67 -0.44 -5.07
CA GLY A 87 5.04 -0.03 -3.81
C GLY A 87 6.07 0.09 -2.68
N ASP A 88 6.85 -0.97 -2.46
CA ASP A 88 7.83 -1.03 -1.38
C ASP A 88 8.95 0.01 -1.52
N THR A 89 9.38 0.30 -2.76
CA THR A 89 10.44 1.31 -2.99
C THR A 89 9.95 2.72 -2.70
N LEU A 90 8.71 3.06 -3.08
CA LEU A 90 8.16 4.39 -2.84
C LEU A 90 7.95 4.66 -1.35
N GLU A 91 7.39 3.71 -0.61
CA GLU A 91 7.19 3.84 0.85
C GLU A 91 8.52 4.04 1.58
N ARG A 92 9.55 3.25 1.23
CA ARG A 92 10.88 3.37 1.84
C ARG A 92 11.55 4.71 1.54
N LEU A 93 11.40 5.23 0.32
CA LEU A 93 11.96 6.54 -0.07
C LEU A 93 11.30 7.69 0.70
N VAL A 94 9.97 7.67 0.83
CA VAL A 94 9.24 8.68 1.62
C VAL A 94 9.66 8.63 3.09
N GLN A 95 9.78 7.43 3.65
CA GLN A 95 10.21 7.24 5.03
C GLN A 95 11.62 7.77 5.28
N TYR A 96 12.58 7.49 4.39
CA TYR A 96 13.94 8.03 4.50
C TYR A 96 13.98 9.55 4.34
N ALA A 97 13.18 10.11 3.43
CA ALA A 97 13.08 11.56 3.25
C ALA A 97 12.52 12.26 4.50
N LEU A 98 11.49 11.68 5.14
CA LEU A 98 10.92 12.17 6.40
C LEU A 98 11.94 12.12 7.54
N TYR A 99 12.68 11.01 7.69
CA TYR A 99 13.73 10.90 8.70
C TYR A 99 14.87 11.90 8.48
N ALA A 100 15.29 12.10 7.23
CA ALA A 100 16.33 13.07 6.90
C ALA A 100 15.89 14.51 7.24
N LEU A 101 14.65 14.87 6.91
CA LEU A 101 14.09 16.18 7.23
C LEU A 101 13.99 16.38 8.75
N ALA A 102 13.49 15.39 9.48
CA ALA A 102 13.40 15.41 10.94
C ALA A 102 14.79 15.54 11.59
N ALA A 103 15.81 14.86 11.06
CA ALA A 103 17.18 14.95 11.54
C ALA A 103 17.77 16.35 11.33
N VAL A 104 17.57 16.95 10.16
CA VAL A 104 18.04 18.32 9.87
C VAL A 104 17.37 19.34 10.81
N ILE A 105 16.06 19.22 11.00
CA ILE A 105 15.31 20.09 11.93
C ILE A 105 15.83 19.89 13.36
N GLY A 106 16.01 18.64 13.81
CA GLY A 106 16.54 18.33 15.13
C GLY A 106 17.93 18.90 15.38
N ILE A 107 18.84 18.78 14.41
CA ILE A 107 20.19 19.34 14.49
C ILE A 107 20.12 20.87 14.54
N ALA A 108 19.31 21.50 13.70
CA ALA A 108 19.15 22.96 13.69
C ALA A 108 18.60 23.50 15.02
N LEU A 109 17.59 22.83 15.60
CA LEU A 109 17.07 23.16 16.92
C LEU A 109 18.12 22.98 18.01
N MET A 110 18.88 21.88 17.98
CA MET A 110 19.93 21.60 18.95
C MET A 110 21.01 22.69 18.92
N VAL A 111 21.48 23.07 17.72
CA VAL A 111 22.45 24.17 17.54
C VAL A 111 21.88 25.51 18.01
N GLY A 112 20.62 25.82 17.68
CA GLY A 112 19.96 27.06 18.10
C GLY A 112 19.81 27.16 19.62
N ILE A 113 19.38 26.08 20.28
CA ILE A 113 19.28 25.99 21.75
C ILE A 113 20.67 26.18 22.37
N TYR A 114 21.70 25.52 21.82
CA TYR A 114 23.07 25.65 22.30
C TYR A 114 23.62 27.07 22.16
N ALA A 115 23.30 27.77 21.08
CA ALA A 115 23.72 29.14 20.84
C ALA A 115 23.09 30.14 21.83
N ILE A 116 21.85 29.89 22.26
CA ILE A 116 21.11 30.79 23.18
C ILE A 116 21.50 30.52 24.65
N LEU A 117 21.47 29.26 25.07
CA LEU A 117 21.66 28.87 26.48
C LEU A 117 23.13 28.67 26.84
N GLY A 118 23.97 28.36 25.85
CA GLY A 118 25.34 27.90 26.09
C GLY A 118 25.40 26.59 26.88
N PRO A 119 26.61 26.09 27.18
CA PRO A 119 26.80 24.84 27.91
C PRO A 119 26.24 24.90 29.34
N VAL A 120 26.27 26.08 29.98
CA VAL A 120 25.82 26.26 31.37
C VAL A 120 24.29 26.23 31.47
N GLY A 121 23.57 26.85 30.53
CA GLY A 121 22.11 26.87 30.54
C GLY A 121 21.47 25.49 30.32
N ILE A 122 22.09 24.64 29.48
CA ILE A 122 21.63 23.27 29.26
C ILE A 122 21.80 22.41 30.51
N VAL A 123 22.94 22.54 31.20
CA VAL A 123 23.19 21.84 32.46
C VAL A 123 22.15 22.24 33.52
N LEU A 124 21.81 23.52 33.61
CA LEU A 124 20.78 23.99 34.55
C LEU A 124 19.38 23.42 34.25
N LEU A 125 18.99 23.31 32.97
CA LEU A 125 17.72 22.71 32.58
C LEU A 125 17.67 21.21 32.92
N ILE A 126 18.75 20.47 32.63
CA ILE A 126 18.85 19.04 32.95
C ILE A 126 18.75 18.82 34.47
N VAL A 127 19.54 19.59 35.24
CA VAL A 127 19.52 19.53 36.71
C VAL A 127 18.13 19.89 37.26
N GLY A 128 17.46 20.90 36.69
CA GLY A 128 16.09 21.27 37.05
C GLY A 128 15.06 20.18 36.77
N CYS A 129 15.12 19.54 35.59
CA CYS A 129 14.24 18.41 35.25
C CYS A 129 14.46 17.22 36.19
N LEU A 130 15.72 16.88 36.49
CA LEU A 130 16.05 15.81 37.44
C LEU A 130 15.57 16.13 38.85
N PHE A 131 15.64 17.39 39.27
CA PHE A 131 15.15 17.84 40.57
C PHE A 131 13.62 17.70 40.67
N VAL A 132 12.87 18.14 39.65
CA VAL A 132 11.40 17.97 39.60
C VAL A 132 11.01 16.49 39.58
N TRP A 133 11.74 15.67 38.82
CA TRP A 133 11.54 14.23 38.78
C TRP A 133 11.82 13.60 40.17
N ALA A 134 12.90 13.98 40.83
CA ALA A 134 13.24 13.51 42.17
C ALA A 134 12.19 13.90 43.21
N ILE A 135 11.62 15.11 43.14
CA ILE A 135 10.50 15.52 44.01
C ILE A 135 9.26 14.65 43.74
N LYS A 136 8.88 14.48 42.47
CA LYS A 136 7.70 13.69 42.09
C LYS A 136 7.78 12.25 42.58
N TRP A 137 8.97 11.64 42.52
CA TRP A 137 9.19 10.26 42.94
C TRP A 137 9.57 10.09 44.42
N SER A 138 9.96 11.16 45.13
CA SER A 138 10.23 11.08 46.58
C SER A 138 8.97 10.70 47.37
N TRP A 139 7.79 11.19 46.98
CA TRP A 139 6.53 10.86 47.64
C TRP A 139 6.18 9.37 47.54
N LEU A 140 6.58 8.68 46.46
CA LEU A 140 6.34 7.25 46.28
C LEU A 140 7.20 6.38 47.23
N PHE A 141 8.32 6.89 47.71
CA PHE A 141 9.19 6.20 48.68
C PHE A 141 8.67 6.32 50.13
N PHE A 142 7.89 7.36 50.44
CA PHE A 142 7.32 7.57 51.78
C PHE A 142 5.95 6.91 51.99
N LEU A 143 5.34 6.37 50.93
CA LEU A 143 4.03 5.66 50.97
C LEU A 143 4.16 4.14 51.09
N LYS A 144 5.37 3.63 51.38
CA LYS A 144 5.67 2.21 51.61
C LYS A 144 6.22 2.02 53.01
#